data_AF-A0A1G9EWV8-F1
#
_entry.id   AF-A0A1G9EWV8-F1
#
_cell.length_a   1.000
_cell.length_b   1.000
_cell.length_c   1.000
_cell.angle_alpha   90.00
_cell.angle_beta   90.00
_cell.angle_gamma   90.00
#
_symmetry.space_group_name_H-M   'P 1'
#
loop_
_entity.id
_entity.type
_entity.pdbx_description
1 polymer ?
#
loop_
_entity_poly.entity_id
_entity_poly.type
_entity_poly.pdbx_seq_one_letter_code
_entity_poly.pdbx_strand_id
1 'polypeptide(L)'
;MPRLVIIGHCPAAHRLVERLTAQDYPGSITVLDAAEQGPHNPALLPTVLAHGLAPELAALPEHPSPARVHRNTRVTSIDRTRRRVRTEAGEMYDYDVLVLATGTRAVVPDLPGVSDQGLPAGRTWPLRKPDEGIRMRGQLAADASVTVLGGGLDGVETAHALATAGYEVSLLHREQHPLPRRLDRAAGRIVADTLRDNGVNVLPGETASEFLPGKLVLASGEAVSTEALVLRTGTRPDTAPAGESGLEVSRGIVVDSELRTGDPRVHALGGCAEPPPGVAGSLLEWWEQAEALAAILLGSGNDIPPQPHGAGRVLRARGAGLELASIGSPELLTGKDHEVEHVTFNDPKRRRYARLALREDRLVAATLLGLPEAIATLSQLHDTGMPVPSDRLATLLDLPTGFGTAGSVPADPVLCHCNNVSRSTLTAAYRDGARDVAALAAVTRATTGCGSCTGAVRELCGSLAVSTTERVPSGTDSPEQEGAE
;
A
#
# COMPACT_ATOMS: atom_id res chain seq x y z
N MET A 1 -19.39 7.79 -29.14
CA MET A 1 -19.04 7.26 -27.81
C MET A 1 -17.78 7.98 -27.33
N PRO A 2 -17.73 8.47 -26.09
CA PRO A 2 -16.55 9.15 -25.56
C PRO A 2 -15.35 8.19 -25.51
N ARG A 3 -14.16 8.66 -25.89
CA ARG A 3 -12.92 7.89 -25.92
C ARG A 3 -12.04 8.26 -24.72
N LEU A 4 -11.91 7.33 -23.78
CA LEU A 4 -10.99 7.44 -22.66
C LEU A 4 -9.69 6.70 -22.99
N VAL A 5 -8.57 7.41 -22.97
CA VAL A 5 -7.23 6.83 -23.05
C VAL A 5 -6.52 7.00 -21.71
N ILE A 6 -5.90 5.93 -21.20
CA ILE A 6 -5.14 5.92 -19.96
C ILE A 6 -3.69 5.54 -20.30
N ILE A 7 -2.72 6.36 -19.89
CA ILE A 7 -1.28 6.09 -20.07
C ILE A 7 -0.73 5.55 -18.75
N GLY A 8 -0.27 4.30 -18.77
CA GLY A 8 0.21 3.55 -17.61
C GLY A 8 -0.88 2.74 -16.94
N HIS A 9 -0.54 1.53 -16.49
CA HIS A 9 -1.45 0.60 -15.83
C HIS A 9 -1.00 0.32 -14.39
N CYS A 10 -0.84 1.38 -13.58
CA CYS A 10 -0.54 1.23 -12.15
C CYS A 10 -1.78 0.78 -11.34
N PRO A 11 -1.65 0.40 -10.04
CA PRO A 11 -2.79 -0.02 -9.22
C PRO A 11 -3.94 0.98 -9.16
N ALA A 12 -3.63 2.27 -9.26
CA ALA A 12 -4.61 3.34 -9.28
C ALA A 12 -5.42 3.35 -10.59
N ALA A 13 -4.75 3.24 -11.74
CA ALA A 13 -5.41 3.09 -13.04
C ALA A 13 -6.20 1.80 -13.14
N HIS A 14 -5.65 0.70 -12.62
CA HIS A 14 -6.35 -0.57 -12.52
C HIS A 14 -7.68 -0.38 -11.79
N ARG A 15 -7.65 0.23 -10.59
CA ARG A 15 -8.87 0.53 -9.83
C ARG A 15 -9.85 1.42 -10.59
N LEU A 16 -9.37 2.44 -11.30
CA LEU A 16 -10.22 3.32 -12.10
C LEU A 16 -10.98 2.53 -13.17
N VAL A 17 -10.27 1.67 -13.91
CA VAL A 17 -10.89 0.85 -14.96
C VAL A 17 -11.90 -0.15 -14.39
N GLU A 18 -11.62 -0.78 -13.24
CA GLU A 18 -12.60 -1.63 -12.55
C GLU A 18 -13.90 -0.87 -12.30
N ARG A 19 -13.80 0.36 -11.75
CA ARG A 19 -14.96 1.16 -11.39
C ARG A 19 -15.76 1.65 -12.59
N LEU A 20 -15.08 2.10 -13.63
CA LEU A 20 -15.72 2.54 -14.86
C LEU A 20 -16.41 1.37 -15.58
N THR A 21 -15.80 0.18 -15.57
CA THR A 21 -16.39 -1.02 -16.17
C THR A 21 -17.59 -1.51 -15.37
N ALA A 22 -17.49 -1.55 -14.04
CA ALA A 22 -18.57 -2.00 -13.17
C ALA A 22 -19.81 -1.08 -13.18
N GLN A 23 -19.66 0.17 -13.63
CA GLN A 23 -20.75 1.15 -13.75
C GLN A 23 -21.10 1.46 -15.21
N ASP A 24 -20.76 0.55 -16.14
CA ASP A 24 -21.13 0.63 -17.55
C ASP A 24 -20.76 1.97 -18.21
N TYR A 25 -19.50 2.38 -18.07
CA TYR A 25 -19.01 3.62 -18.68
C TYR A 25 -19.44 3.72 -20.17
N PRO A 26 -20.10 4.82 -20.59
CA PRO A 26 -20.78 4.90 -21.89
C PRO A 26 -19.82 4.96 -23.10
N GLY A 27 -18.51 4.95 -22.85
CA GLY A 27 -17.45 5.14 -23.83
C GLY A 27 -16.53 3.94 -24.01
N SER A 28 -15.49 4.12 -24.81
CA SER A 28 -14.41 3.14 -24.91
C SER A 28 -13.30 3.46 -23.91
N ILE A 29 -12.77 2.43 -23.25
CA ILE A 29 -11.61 2.54 -22.34
C ILE A 29 -10.42 1.85 -23.01
N THR A 30 -9.35 2.60 -23.24
CA THR A 30 -8.08 2.10 -23.78
C THR A 30 -6.96 2.41 -22.80
N VAL A 31 -6.26 1.38 -22.31
CA VAL A 31 -5.08 1.50 -21.45
C VAL A 31 -3.84 1.19 -22.27
N LEU A 32 -2.87 2.09 -22.28
CA LEU A 32 -1.57 1.93 -22.93
C LEU A 32 -0.50 1.81 -21.85
N ASP A 33 0.07 0.62 -21.71
CA ASP A 33 1.10 0.36 -20.70
C ASP A 33 2.43 0.00 -21.36
N ALA A 34 3.50 0.66 -20.91
CA ALA A 34 4.84 0.37 -21.38
C ALA A 34 5.40 -0.94 -20.79
N ALA A 35 4.82 -1.45 -19.71
CA ALA A 35 5.24 -2.70 -19.11
C ALA A 35 4.68 -3.93 -19.86
N GLU A 36 5.45 -5.02 -19.82
CA GLU A 36 5.03 -6.34 -20.29
C GLU A 36 4.11 -7.01 -19.26
N GLN A 37 4.49 -6.91 -17.99
CA GLN A 37 3.72 -7.41 -16.86
C GLN A 37 2.56 -6.46 -16.55
N GLY A 38 1.45 -7.02 -16.09
CA GLY A 38 0.30 -6.25 -15.63
C GLY A 38 0.57 -5.61 -14.27
N PRO A 39 -0.38 -4.81 -13.76
CA PRO A 39 -0.27 -4.23 -12.43
C PRO A 39 -0.19 -5.30 -11.35
N HIS A 40 0.59 -5.01 -10.31
CA HIS A 40 0.65 -5.78 -9.08
C HIS A 40 0.34 -4.89 -7.89
N ASN A 41 -0.11 -5.50 -6.79
CA ASN A 41 -0.16 -4.85 -5.51
C ASN A 41 1.26 -4.76 -4.90
N PRO A 42 1.85 -3.55 -4.82
CA PRO A 42 3.19 -3.37 -4.27
C PRO A 42 3.29 -3.73 -2.79
N ALA A 43 2.18 -3.73 -2.06
CA ALA A 43 2.14 -4.07 -0.63
C ALA A 43 2.43 -5.55 -0.36
N LEU A 44 2.24 -6.43 -1.34
CA LEU A 44 2.51 -7.88 -1.21
C LEU A 44 3.94 -8.26 -1.59
N LEU A 45 4.73 -7.32 -2.09
CA LEU A 45 6.11 -7.58 -2.51
C LEU A 45 6.99 -8.15 -1.38
N PRO A 46 6.99 -7.62 -0.15
CA PRO A 46 7.76 -8.21 0.95
C PRO A 46 7.35 -9.66 1.25
N THR A 47 6.05 -9.99 1.17
CA THR A 47 5.55 -11.36 1.39
C THR A 47 6.01 -12.32 0.29
N VAL A 48 5.96 -11.87 -0.98
CA VAL A 48 6.48 -12.63 -2.12
C VAL A 48 7.98 -12.89 -1.94
N LEU A 49 8.74 -11.86 -1.53
CA LEU A 49 10.18 -11.95 -1.28
C LEU A 49 10.52 -12.90 -0.13
N ALA A 50 9.80 -12.82 0.99
CA ALA A 50 10.08 -13.62 2.19
C ALA A 50 9.89 -15.12 1.94
N HIS A 51 8.76 -15.48 1.32
CA HIS A 51 8.36 -16.88 1.18
C HIS A 51 8.65 -17.46 -0.20
N GLY A 52 9.23 -16.68 -1.11
CA GLY A 52 9.53 -17.12 -2.48
C GLY A 52 8.28 -17.51 -3.25
N LEU A 53 7.18 -16.82 -2.97
CA LEU A 53 5.90 -17.13 -3.58
C LEU A 53 5.89 -16.70 -5.04
N ALA A 54 4.96 -17.27 -5.79
CA ALA A 54 4.79 -16.95 -7.20
C ALA A 54 4.35 -15.47 -7.39
N PRO A 55 4.84 -14.75 -8.42
CA PRO A 55 4.53 -13.33 -8.65
C PRO A 55 3.03 -13.04 -8.74
N GLU A 56 2.28 -14.02 -9.22
CA GLU A 56 0.84 -13.95 -9.47
C GLU A 56 0.05 -13.69 -8.18
N LEU A 57 0.59 -14.02 -7.00
CA LEU A 57 -0.04 -13.67 -5.72
C LEU A 57 -0.10 -12.16 -5.48
N ALA A 58 0.82 -11.41 -6.09
CA ALA A 58 0.80 -9.96 -6.07
C ALA A 58 0.12 -9.37 -7.30
N ALA A 59 -0.15 -10.14 -8.36
CA ALA A 59 -0.79 -9.61 -9.56
C ALA A 59 -2.22 -9.15 -9.27
N LEU A 60 -2.61 -8.03 -9.87
CA LEU A 60 -4.02 -7.62 -9.90
C LEU A 60 -4.75 -8.37 -11.02
N PRO A 61 -6.04 -8.72 -10.83
CA PRO A 61 -6.82 -9.44 -11.84
C PRO A 61 -6.87 -8.70 -13.18
N GLU A 62 -7.02 -9.41 -14.29
CA GLU A 62 -7.27 -8.75 -15.57
C GLU A 62 -8.65 -8.11 -15.62
N HIS A 63 -8.78 -7.03 -16.39
CA HIS A 63 -10.05 -6.35 -16.55
C HIS A 63 -11.01 -7.17 -17.43
N PRO A 64 -12.27 -7.32 -17.03
CA PRO A 64 -13.28 -7.88 -17.94
C PRO A 64 -13.53 -6.92 -19.11
N SER A 65 -14.06 -7.45 -20.21
CA SER A 65 -14.60 -6.66 -21.33
C SER A 65 -15.57 -5.58 -20.81
N PRO A 66 -15.56 -4.33 -21.36
CA PRO A 66 -15.01 -3.93 -22.66
C PRO A 66 -13.67 -3.15 -22.63
N ALA A 67 -12.96 -3.09 -21.50
CA ALA A 67 -11.70 -2.37 -21.43
C ALA A 67 -10.61 -3.02 -22.30
N ARG A 68 -9.91 -2.21 -23.12
CA ARG A 68 -8.80 -2.67 -23.97
C ARG A 68 -7.47 -2.28 -23.36
N VAL A 69 -6.67 -3.27 -22.97
CA VAL A 69 -5.33 -3.06 -22.40
C VAL A 69 -4.27 -3.44 -23.43
N HIS A 70 -3.45 -2.48 -23.84
CA HIS A 70 -2.31 -2.67 -24.72
C HIS A 70 -1.04 -2.62 -23.89
N ARG A 71 -0.44 -3.80 -23.65
CA ARG A 71 0.86 -3.94 -22.96
C ARG A 71 2.01 -3.72 -23.94
N ASN A 72 3.23 -3.56 -23.44
CA ASN A 72 4.41 -3.25 -24.27
C ASN A 72 4.21 -2.05 -25.22
N THR A 73 3.33 -1.13 -24.84
CA THR A 73 2.88 -0.01 -25.66
C THR A 73 3.30 1.29 -25.00
N ARG A 74 4.56 1.66 -25.19
CA ARG A 74 5.12 2.91 -24.67
C ARG A 74 4.59 4.10 -25.44
N VAL A 75 4.01 5.08 -24.74
CA VAL A 75 3.67 6.38 -25.31
C VAL A 75 4.92 7.26 -25.38
N THR A 76 5.16 7.89 -26.53
CA THR A 76 6.33 8.74 -26.80
C THR A 76 5.97 10.21 -27.02
N SER A 77 4.70 10.53 -27.28
CA SER A 77 4.26 11.93 -27.36
C SER A 77 2.75 12.06 -27.20
N ILE A 78 2.31 13.17 -26.60
CA ILE A 78 0.91 13.56 -26.47
C ILE A 78 0.69 14.88 -27.23
N ASP A 79 -0.14 14.86 -28.27
CA ASP A 79 -0.61 16.04 -28.98
C ASP A 79 -1.95 16.48 -28.38
N ARG A 80 -1.91 17.48 -27.50
CA ARG A 80 -3.10 18.02 -26.82
C ARG A 80 -4.04 18.79 -27.75
N THR A 81 -3.50 19.43 -28.78
CA THR A 81 -4.30 20.19 -29.76
C THR A 81 -5.13 19.26 -30.63
N ARG A 82 -4.53 18.17 -31.13
CA ARG A 82 -5.23 17.16 -31.94
C ARG A 82 -5.92 16.08 -31.11
N ARG A 83 -5.66 16.06 -29.79
CA ARG A 83 -6.12 15.05 -28.83
C ARG A 83 -5.73 13.63 -29.25
N ARG A 84 -4.43 13.44 -29.43
CA ARG A 84 -3.82 12.17 -29.86
C ARG A 84 -2.63 11.81 -29.01
N VAL A 85 -2.45 10.51 -28.78
CA VAL A 85 -1.22 9.94 -28.22
C VAL A 85 -0.54 9.09 -29.29
N ARG A 86 0.79 9.13 -29.32
CA ARG A 86 1.62 8.34 -30.25
C ARG A 86 2.44 7.35 -29.46
N THR A 87 2.51 6.11 -29.93
CA THR A 87 3.33 5.06 -29.32
C THR A 87 4.71 5.00 -29.95
N GLU A 88 5.63 4.28 -29.32
CA GLU A 88 6.96 3.97 -29.85
C GLU A 88 6.89 3.20 -31.18
N ALA A 89 5.88 2.35 -31.35
CA ALA A 89 5.60 1.64 -32.59
C ALA A 89 4.99 2.53 -33.69
N GLY A 90 4.73 3.82 -33.40
CA GLY A 90 4.15 4.78 -34.35
C GLY A 90 2.62 4.73 -34.44
N GLU A 91 1.96 3.92 -33.62
CA GLU A 91 0.50 3.86 -33.57
C GLU A 91 -0.07 5.14 -32.94
N MET A 92 -1.27 5.52 -33.38
CA MET A 92 -1.94 6.75 -32.96
C MET A 92 -3.28 6.41 -32.31
N TYR A 93 -3.51 6.94 -31.11
CA TYR A 93 -4.77 6.78 -30.39
C TYR A 93 -5.37 8.16 -30.14
N ASP A 94 -6.55 8.40 -30.69
CA ASP A 94 -7.34 9.57 -30.38
C ASP A 94 -8.01 9.46 -29.01
N TYR A 95 -8.19 10.57 -28.32
CA TYR A 95 -8.93 10.64 -27.07
C TYR A 95 -9.90 11.82 -27.02
N ASP A 96 -10.93 11.68 -26.20
CA ASP A 96 -11.77 12.79 -25.73
C ASP A 96 -11.38 13.18 -24.30
N VAL A 97 -10.99 12.18 -23.49
CA VAL A 97 -10.39 12.33 -22.16
C VAL A 97 -9.11 11.50 -22.08
N LEU A 98 -8.05 12.09 -21.52
CA LEU A 98 -6.77 11.43 -21.27
C LEU A 98 -6.50 11.34 -19.77
N VAL A 99 -6.00 10.20 -19.30
CA VAL A 99 -5.57 10.02 -17.92
C VAL A 99 -4.11 9.59 -17.88
N LEU A 100 -3.30 10.32 -17.13
CA LEU A 100 -1.89 9.99 -16.87
C LEU A 100 -1.80 9.23 -15.55
N ALA A 101 -1.39 7.96 -15.61
CA ALA A 101 -1.27 7.06 -14.48
C ALA A 101 0.06 6.28 -14.54
N THR A 102 1.12 6.99 -14.91
CA THR A 102 2.49 6.50 -15.15
C THR A 102 3.23 6.10 -13.86
N GLY A 103 2.68 6.42 -12.70
CA GLY A 103 3.19 5.96 -11.41
C GLY A 103 4.51 6.62 -10.99
N THR A 104 5.42 5.84 -10.40
CA THR A 104 6.71 6.34 -9.89
C THR A 104 7.85 5.46 -10.33
N ARG A 105 9.04 6.06 -10.49
CA ARG A 105 10.31 5.35 -10.72
C ARG A 105 11.13 5.28 -9.44
N ALA A 106 11.97 4.26 -9.33
CA ALA A 106 12.94 4.18 -8.23
C ALA A 106 13.96 5.32 -8.35
N VAL A 107 14.36 5.89 -7.22
CA VAL A 107 15.51 6.81 -7.17
C VAL A 107 16.76 5.95 -7.07
N VAL A 108 17.53 5.88 -8.13
CA VAL A 108 18.85 5.26 -8.11
C VAL A 108 19.85 6.30 -7.59
N PRO A 109 20.61 5.98 -6.52
CA PRO A 109 21.61 6.90 -6.00
C PRO A 109 22.76 7.05 -7.00
N ASP A 110 23.32 8.26 -7.07
CA ASP A 110 24.61 8.50 -7.72
C ASP A 110 25.71 7.90 -6.85
N LEU A 111 25.96 6.61 -7.05
CA LEU A 111 26.88 5.79 -6.28
C LEU A 111 27.82 5.09 -7.27
N PRO A 112 29.14 5.36 -7.25
CA PRO A 112 30.10 4.64 -8.07
C PRO A 112 29.92 3.12 -7.96
N GLY A 113 29.88 2.44 -9.10
CA GLY A 113 29.56 1.00 -9.19
C GLY A 113 28.06 0.67 -9.32
N VAL A 114 27.19 1.67 -9.19
CA VAL A 114 25.76 1.62 -9.52
C VAL A 114 25.50 2.48 -10.75
N SER A 115 24.71 2.01 -11.71
CA SER A 115 24.40 2.76 -12.93
C SER A 115 22.92 2.68 -13.32
N ASP A 116 22.41 3.77 -13.89
CA ASP A 116 21.04 3.91 -14.43
C ASP A 116 20.85 3.26 -15.81
N GLN A 117 21.94 3.06 -16.57
CA GLN A 117 21.93 2.64 -17.99
C GLN A 117 21.89 1.12 -18.17
N GLY A 118 21.31 0.41 -17.20
CA GLY A 118 21.44 -1.03 -17.07
C GLY A 118 22.33 -1.35 -15.88
N LEU A 119 21.67 -1.78 -14.82
CA LEU A 119 22.30 -2.12 -13.54
C LEU A 119 23.43 -3.13 -13.81
N PRO A 120 24.69 -2.81 -13.47
CA PRO A 120 25.80 -3.66 -13.83
C PRO A 120 25.64 -5.05 -13.19
N ALA A 121 25.72 -6.08 -14.04
CA ALA A 121 25.92 -7.48 -13.68
C ALA A 121 24.93 -8.14 -12.69
N GLY A 122 23.63 -7.80 -12.69
CA GLY A 122 22.64 -8.53 -11.88
C GLY A 122 22.85 -8.43 -10.36
N ARG A 123 23.59 -7.42 -9.90
CA ARG A 123 23.92 -7.23 -8.48
C ARG A 123 23.18 -6.06 -7.85
N THR A 124 22.57 -5.17 -8.62
CA THR A 124 21.78 -4.06 -8.06
C THR A 124 20.31 -4.23 -8.44
N TRP A 125 19.41 -4.03 -7.48
CA TRP A 125 17.99 -4.37 -7.58
C TRP A 125 17.11 -3.28 -6.96
N PRO A 126 16.37 -2.48 -7.75
CA PRO A 126 15.42 -1.52 -7.19
C PRO A 126 14.20 -2.16 -6.50
N LEU A 127 13.97 -3.46 -6.73
CA LEU A 127 12.89 -4.29 -6.18
C LEU A 127 11.58 -3.51 -6.01
N ARG A 128 10.99 -3.14 -7.15
CA ARG A 128 9.67 -2.52 -7.25
C ARG A 128 8.62 -3.50 -7.76
N LYS A 129 9.04 -4.55 -8.46
CA LYS A 129 8.16 -5.57 -9.05
C LYS A 129 8.45 -6.96 -8.46
N PRO A 130 7.42 -7.82 -8.28
CA PRO A 130 7.58 -9.20 -7.85
C PRO A 130 8.60 -9.98 -8.69
N ASP A 131 8.56 -9.83 -10.01
CA ASP A 131 9.48 -10.51 -10.94
C ASP A 131 10.95 -10.13 -10.74
N GLU A 132 11.24 -8.88 -10.35
CA GLU A 132 12.60 -8.46 -10.01
C GLU A 132 13.09 -9.23 -8.77
N GLY A 133 12.20 -9.44 -7.80
CA GLY A 133 12.47 -10.24 -6.61
C GLY A 133 12.77 -11.70 -6.93
N ILE A 134 11.97 -12.32 -7.81
CA ILE A 134 12.20 -13.71 -8.22
C ILE A 134 13.47 -13.86 -9.03
N ARG A 135 13.72 -12.94 -9.97
CA ARG A 135 14.97 -12.92 -10.74
C ARG A 135 16.19 -12.80 -9.83
N MET A 136 16.13 -11.92 -8.83
CA MET A 136 17.20 -11.79 -7.83
C MET A 136 17.40 -13.10 -7.08
N ARG A 137 16.32 -13.71 -6.57
CA ARG A 137 16.39 -14.99 -5.86
C ARG A 137 16.97 -16.12 -6.70
N GLY A 138 16.67 -16.15 -8.00
CA GLY A 138 17.23 -17.14 -8.93
C GLY A 138 18.70 -16.92 -9.29
N GLN A 139 19.25 -15.73 -9.02
CA GLN A 139 20.66 -15.39 -9.32
C GLN A 139 21.57 -15.45 -8.10
N LEU A 140 21.02 -15.47 -6.89
CA LEU A 140 21.77 -15.47 -5.64
C LEU A 140 21.71 -16.83 -4.95
N ALA A 141 22.79 -17.19 -4.25
CA ALA A 141 22.76 -18.30 -3.31
C ALA A 141 21.77 -18.03 -2.17
N ALA A 142 21.29 -19.08 -1.51
CA ALA A 142 20.27 -18.95 -0.45
C ALA A 142 20.76 -18.14 0.76
N ASP A 143 22.08 -18.15 1.02
CA ASP A 143 22.78 -17.47 2.11
C ASP A 143 23.60 -16.25 1.61
N ALA A 144 23.31 -15.75 0.41
CA ALA A 144 24.02 -14.61 -0.17
C ALA A 144 23.90 -13.37 0.72
N SER A 145 24.96 -12.56 0.75
CA SER A 145 24.97 -11.29 1.49
C SER A 145 24.31 -10.17 0.70
N VAL A 146 23.24 -9.58 1.26
CA VAL A 146 22.43 -8.56 0.59
C VAL A 146 22.36 -7.29 1.42
N THR A 147 22.70 -6.14 0.82
CA THR A 147 22.56 -4.85 1.47
C THR A 147 21.36 -4.10 0.93
N VAL A 148 20.41 -3.75 1.81
CA VAL A 148 19.28 -2.87 1.49
C VAL A 148 19.67 -1.42 1.78
N LEU A 149 19.61 -0.57 0.76
CA LEU A 149 19.84 0.87 0.89
C LEU A 149 18.54 1.61 1.13
N GLY A 150 18.40 2.21 2.32
CA GLY A 150 17.31 3.13 2.66
C GLY A 150 16.46 2.65 3.83
N GLY A 151 16.45 3.43 4.90
CA GLY A 151 15.72 3.14 6.15
C GLY A 151 14.25 3.54 6.15
N GLY A 152 13.61 3.65 4.98
CA GLY A 152 12.17 3.93 4.86
C GLY A 152 11.32 2.68 5.14
N LEU A 153 9.98 2.80 5.12
CA LEU A 153 9.06 1.67 5.37
C LEU A 153 9.36 0.51 4.45
N ASP A 154 9.37 0.84 3.17
CA ASP A 154 9.71 -0.03 2.06
C ASP A 154 11.07 -0.71 2.20
N GLY A 155 12.07 -0.06 2.83
CA GLY A 155 13.38 -0.66 3.06
C GLY A 155 13.43 -1.55 4.29
N VAL A 156 12.76 -1.16 5.37
CA VAL A 156 12.60 -1.95 6.59
C VAL A 156 11.86 -3.27 6.30
N GLU A 157 10.74 -3.21 5.58
CA GLU A 157 9.97 -4.41 5.20
C GLU A 157 10.78 -5.32 4.27
N THR A 158 11.47 -4.75 3.28
CA THR A 158 12.32 -5.53 2.36
C THR A 158 13.50 -6.18 3.08
N ALA A 159 14.18 -5.49 3.99
CA ALA A 159 15.30 -6.05 4.74
C ALA A 159 14.86 -7.24 5.59
N HIS A 160 13.75 -7.11 6.32
CA HIS A 160 13.21 -8.24 7.08
C HIS A 160 12.75 -9.39 6.18
N ALA A 161 12.07 -9.10 5.07
CA ALA A 161 11.63 -10.13 4.15
C ALA A 161 12.81 -10.94 3.60
N LEU A 162 13.91 -10.29 3.25
CA LEU A 162 15.11 -10.97 2.78
C LEU A 162 15.80 -11.79 3.88
N ALA A 163 15.87 -11.28 5.12
CA ALA A 163 16.40 -12.06 6.25
C ALA A 163 15.52 -13.29 6.53
N THR A 164 14.20 -13.14 6.45
CA THR A 164 13.24 -14.25 6.56
C THR A 164 13.40 -15.28 5.44
N ALA A 165 13.83 -14.85 4.26
CA ALA A 165 14.11 -15.72 3.13
C ALA A 165 15.46 -16.46 3.23
N GLY A 166 16.28 -16.16 4.26
CA GLY A 166 17.56 -16.83 4.54
C GLY A 166 18.81 -16.06 4.13
N TYR A 167 18.68 -14.85 3.58
CA TYR A 167 19.82 -14.03 3.18
C TYR A 167 20.54 -13.40 4.39
N GLU A 168 21.85 -13.16 4.27
CA GLU A 168 22.62 -12.37 5.22
C GLU A 168 22.40 -10.87 4.93
N VAL A 169 21.49 -10.23 5.67
CA VAL A 169 21.00 -8.88 5.33
C VAL A 169 21.63 -7.78 6.15
N SER A 170 22.15 -6.75 5.47
CA SER A 170 22.45 -5.46 6.09
C SER A 170 21.47 -4.38 5.64
N LEU A 171 20.95 -3.58 6.57
CA LEU A 171 20.12 -2.40 6.29
C LEU A 171 20.96 -1.15 6.51
N LEU A 172 21.35 -0.48 5.43
CA LEU A 172 22.13 0.75 5.46
C LEU A 172 21.24 1.98 5.28
N HIS A 173 21.35 2.94 6.21
CA HIS A 173 20.63 4.21 6.09
C HIS A 173 21.35 5.37 6.78
N ARG A 174 21.18 6.57 6.22
CA ARG A 174 21.91 7.77 6.64
C ARG A 174 21.43 8.35 7.97
N GLU A 175 20.19 8.06 8.37
CA GLU A 175 19.60 8.59 9.59
C GLU A 175 19.98 7.75 10.81
N GLN A 176 19.83 8.29 12.03
CA GLN A 176 20.23 7.59 13.26
C GLN A 176 19.30 6.44 13.67
N HIS A 177 18.13 6.35 13.04
CA HIS A 177 17.18 5.25 13.22
C HIS A 177 16.34 5.06 11.95
N PRO A 178 15.75 3.86 11.75
CA PRO A 178 14.81 3.63 10.68
C PRO A 178 13.56 4.52 10.81
N LEU A 179 12.87 4.70 9.68
CA LEU A 179 11.61 5.43 9.54
C LEU A 179 11.66 6.85 10.09
N PRO A 180 12.69 7.65 9.78
CA PRO A 180 12.94 8.95 10.39
C PRO A 180 11.84 10.00 10.13
N ARG A 181 11.03 9.80 9.09
CA ARG A 181 9.88 10.67 8.76
C ARG A 181 8.61 10.33 9.54
N ARG A 182 8.56 9.16 10.19
CA ARG A 182 7.36 8.61 10.83
C ARG A 182 7.57 8.39 12.33
N LEU A 183 8.80 8.07 12.73
CA LEU A 183 9.15 7.70 14.08
C LEU A 183 10.07 8.75 14.70
N ASP A 184 9.96 8.94 16.00
CA ASP A 184 11.03 9.56 16.77
C ASP A 184 12.10 8.53 17.16
N ARG A 185 13.14 8.99 17.85
CA ARG A 185 14.28 8.17 18.24
C ARG A 185 13.90 6.99 19.14
N ALA A 186 12.91 7.12 20.01
CA ALA A 186 12.51 6.06 20.92
C ALA A 186 11.82 4.92 20.15
N ALA A 187 10.85 5.26 19.32
CA ALA A 187 10.18 4.33 18.42
C ALA A 187 11.16 3.71 17.40
N GLY A 188 12.03 4.52 16.81
CA GLY A 188 13.03 4.06 15.84
C GLY A 188 14.04 3.06 16.43
N ARG A 189 14.41 3.21 17.71
CA ARG A 189 15.24 2.23 18.41
C ARG A 189 14.54 0.88 18.56
N ILE A 190 13.26 0.87 18.93
CA ILE A 190 12.47 -0.36 19.03
C ILE A 190 12.46 -1.08 17.67
N VAL A 191 12.21 -0.35 16.58
CA VAL A 191 12.24 -0.92 15.22
C VAL A 191 13.62 -1.49 14.87
N ALA A 192 14.69 -0.73 15.11
CA ALA A 192 16.05 -1.18 14.81
C ALA A 192 16.41 -2.46 15.60
N ASP A 193 16.06 -2.50 16.88
CA ASP A 193 16.34 -3.67 17.71
C ASP A 193 15.49 -4.87 17.30
N THR A 194 14.20 -4.69 16.97
CA THR A 194 13.37 -5.77 16.43
C THR A 194 13.93 -6.31 15.11
N LEU A 195 14.46 -5.47 14.23
CA LEU A 195 15.12 -5.92 13.01
C LEU A 195 16.37 -6.77 13.30
N ARG A 196 17.19 -6.36 14.28
CA ARG A 196 18.35 -7.13 14.73
C ARG A 196 17.96 -8.48 15.32
N ASP A 197 16.91 -8.51 16.14
CA ASP A 197 16.35 -9.75 16.70
C ASP A 197 15.88 -10.71 15.58
N ASN A 198 15.53 -10.18 14.40
CA ASN A 198 15.12 -10.93 13.22
C ASN A 198 16.25 -11.12 12.18
N GLY A 199 17.52 -11.03 12.59
CA GLY A 199 18.66 -11.37 11.74
C GLY A 199 19.11 -10.28 10.76
N VAL A 200 18.62 -9.04 10.89
CA VAL A 200 19.05 -7.92 10.05
C VAL A 200 20.16 -7.13 10.75
N ASN A 201 21.31 -6.99 10.10
CA ASN A 201 22.36 -6.08 10.54
C ASN A 201 22.01 -4.62 10.20
N VAL A 202 21.56 -3.85 11.19
CA VAL A 202 21.16 -2.44 10.99
C VAL A 202 22.37 -1.51 11.15
N LEU A 203 22.70 -0.78 10.07
CA LEU A 203 23.79 0.18 9.95
C LEU A 203 23.24 1.63 9.86
N PRO A 204 22.93 2.28 11.00
CA PRO A 204 22.40 3.63 11.04
C PRO A 204 23.51 4.68 10.91
N GLY A 205 23.15 5.88 10.46
CA GLY A 205 24.06 7.02 10.43
C GLY A 205 25.13 6.94 9.33
N GLU A 206 25.01 6.00 8.40
CA GLU A 206 26.04 5.70 7.41
C GLU A 206 25.51 5.84 5.97
N THR A 207 26.42 6.10 5.04
CA THR A 207 26.12 6.20 3.60
C THR A 207 27.10 5.36 2.79
N ALA A 208 26.64 4.80 1.68
CA ALA A 208 27.51 4.14 0.72
C ALA A 208 28.36 5.18 -0.04
N SER A 209 29.64 4.87 -0.23
CA SER A 209 30.58 5.68 -1.03
C SER A 209 30.91 5.02 -2.36
N GLU A 210 31.00 3.68 -2.40
CA GLU A 210 31.29 2.91 -3.62
C GLU A 210 30.76 1.48 -3.50
N PHE A 211 30.20 0.95 -4.58
CA PHE A 211 29.83 -0.47 -4.68
C PHE A 211 30.83 -1.22 -5.56
N LEU A 212 31.48 -2.23 -4.99
CA LEU A 212 32.49 -3.06 -5.64
C LEU A 212 32.05 -4.52 -5.65
N PRO A 213 32.65 -5.39 -6.50
CA PRO A 213 32.34 -6.81 -6.48
C PRO A 213 32.51 -7.42 -5.08
N GLY A 214 31.40 -7.88 -4.48
CA GLY A 214 31.38 -8.56 -3.19
C GLY A 214 31.43 -7.65 -1.97
N LYS A 215 31.47 -6.31 -2.12
CA LYS A 215 31.48 -5.39 -0.98
C LYS A 215 30.92 -4.01 -1.29
N LEU A 216 30.36 -3.38 -0.26
CA LEU A 216 29.93 -1.98 -0.25
C LEU A 216 30.86 -1.19 0.65
N VAL A 217 31.53 -0.18 0.12
CA VAL A 217 32.35 0.75 0.89
C VAL A 217 31.46 1.84 1.47
N LEU A 218 31.61 2.11 2.75
CA LEU A 218 30.89 3.15 3.47
C LEU A 218 31.66 4.48 3.43
N ALA A 219 30.99 5.58 3.73
CA ALA A 219 31.61 6.90 3.83
C ALA A 219 32.63 6.99 4.99
N SER A 220 32.45 6.17 6.03
CA SER A 220 33.42 6.00 7.11
C SER A 220 34.73 5.30 6.68
N GLY A 221 34.74 4.67 5.49
CA GLY A 221 35.84 3.85 4.99
C GLY A 221 35.75 2.36 5.36
N GLU A 222 34.78 1.98 6.19
CA GLU A 222 34.45 0.58 6.46
C GLU A 222 33.90 -0.11 5.20
N ALA A 223 34.11 -1.42 5.08
CA ALA A 223 33.56 -2.22 3.98
C ALA A 223 32.60 -3.29 4.52
N VAL A 224 31.40 -3.34 3.96
CA VAL A 224 30.37 -4.34 4.26
C VAL A 224 30.40 -5.40 3.17
N SER A 225 30.51 -6.68 3.53
CA SER A 225 30.40 -7.78 2.56
C SER A 225 29.00 -7.79 1.95
N THR A 226 28.91 -7.72 0.63
CA THR A 226 27.62 -7.77 -0.06
C THR A 226 27.76 -8.20 -1.52
N GLU A 227 27.00 -9.22 -1.89
CA GLU A 227 26.90 -9.71 -3.27
C GLU A 227 25.87 -8.95 -4.08
N ALA A 228 24.79 -8.49 -3.42
CA ALA A 228 23.72 -7.74 -4.05
C ALA A 228 23.29 -6.52 -3.24
N LEU A 229 22.94 -5.46 -3.96
CA LEU A 229 22.46 -4.19 -3.45
C LEU A 229 20.99 -4.03 -3.81
N VAL A 230 20.13 -3.83 -2.81
CA VAL A 230 18.70 -3.60 -2.99
C VAL A 230 18.40 -2.12 -2.74
N LEU A 231 17.91 -1.41 -3.75
CA LEU A 231 17.69 0.03 -3.67
C LEU A 231 16.27 0.34 -3.18
N ARG A 232 16.16 0.84 -1.94
CA ARG A 232 14.93 1.35 -1.31
C ARG A 232 15.13 2.82 -0.91
N THR A 233 15.84 3.55 -1.76
CA THR A 233 16.30 4.94 -1.61
C THR A 233 15.23 5.99 -1.95
N GLY A 234 13.97 5.57 -2.05
CA GLY A 234 12.82 6.42 -2.39
C GLY A 234 12.41 6.31 -3.85
N THR A 235 11.37 7.08 -4.20
CA THR A 235 10.76 7.07 -5.53
C THR A 235 10.53 8.50 -6.01
N ARG A 236 10.41 8.67 -7.34
CA ARG A 236 10.04 9.94 -7.98
C ARG A 236 8.85 9.72 -8.91
N PRO A 237 7.87 10.64 -8.94
CA PRO A 237 6.80 10.63 -9.93
C PRO A 237 7.32 10.50 -11.37
N ASP A 238 6.70 9.63 -12.16
CA ASP A 238 7.00 9.49 -13.58
C ASP A 238 6.22 10.54 -14.38
N THR A 239 6.82 11.71 -14.56
CA THR A 239 6.14 12.88 -15.15
C THR A 239 6.54 13.18 -16.59
N ALA A 240 7.42 12.37 -17.19
CA ALA A 240 8.01 12.67 -18.49
C ALA A 240 6.95 12.91 -19.59
N PRO A 241 5.91 12.06 -19.76
CA PRO A 241 4.89 12.31 -20.78
C PRO A 241 4.11 13.62 -20.55
N ALA A 242 3.93 14.04 -19.29
CA ALA A 242 3.24 15.28 -18.96
C ALA A 242 4.12 16.50 -19.28
N GLY A 243 5.38 16.50 -18.82
CA GLY A 243 6.31 17.61 -19.05
C GLY A 243 6.60 17.82 -20.54
N GLU A 244 6.82 16.73 -21.28
CA GLU A 244 7.06 16.76 -22.74
C GLU A 244 5.84 17.26 -23.53
N SER A 245 4.64 17.17 -22.96
CA SER A 245 3.40 17.69 -23.56
C SER A 245 2.98 19.08 -23.04
N GLY A 246 3.89 19.75 -22.31
CA GLY A 246 3.68 21.11 -21.82
C GLY A 246 2.61 21.21 -20.72
N LEU A 247 2.38 20.13 -19.97
CA LEU A 247 1.61 20.16 -18.73
C LEU A 247 2.52 20.59 -17.57
N GLU A 248 1.94 21.26 -16.58
CA GLU A 248 2.67 21.72 -15.41
C GLU A 248 3.16 20.54 -14.55
N VAL A 249 4.44 20.55 -14.24
CA VAL A 249 5.11 19.54 -13.42
C VAL A 249 5.93 20.26 -12.35
N SER A 250 5.74 19.85 -11.09
CA SER A 250 6.53 20.30 -9.95
C SER A 250 7.14 19.06 -9.28
N ARG A 251 6.61 18.60 -8.14
CA ARG A 251 7.05 17.34 -7.52
C ARG A 251 6.43 16.13 -8.21
N GLY A 252 5.23 16.32 -8.76
CA GLY A 252 4.51 15.41 -9.65
C GLY A 252 3.79 16.21 -10.73
N ILE A 253 2.87 15.57 -11.46
CA ILE A 253 1.96 16.24 -12.40
C ILE A 253 0.97 17.08 -11.57
N VAL A 254 0.94 18.39 -11.80
CA VAL A 254 0.07 19.29 -11.04
C VAL A 254 -1.39 19.06 -11.45
N VAL A 255 -2.25 18.82 -10.46
CA VAL A 255 -3.68 18.61 -10.66
C VAL A 255 -4.51 19.38 -9.63
N ASP A 256 -5.75 19.71 -10.00
CA ASP A 256 -6.75 20.27 -9.09
C ASP A 256 -7.43 19.20 -8.22
N SER A 257 -8.42 19.60 -7.41
CA SER A 257 -9.19 18.70 -6.54
C SER A 257 -10.02 17.64 -7.30
N GLU A 258 -10.24 17.86 -8.60
CA GLU A 258 -10.95 16.95 -9.51
C GLU A 258 -9.94 16.13 -10.36
N LEU A 259 -8.67 16.14 -9.96
CA LEU A 259 -7.57 15.44 -10.60
C LEU A 259 -7.30 15.90 -12.04
N ARG A 260 -7.78 17.09 -12.42
CA ARG A 260 -7.55 17.69 -13.75
C ARG A 260 -6.24 18.46 -13.75
N THR A 261 -5.51 18.37 -14.86
CA THR A 261 -4.35 19.22 -15.12
C THR A 261 -4.79 20.60 -15.62
N GLY A 262 -3.84 21.47 -15.99
CA GLY A 262 -4.15 22.71 -16.69
C GLY A 262 -4.87 22.53 -18.05
N ASP A 263 -4.93 21.30 -18.58
CA ASP A 263 -5.83 20.94 -19.67
C ASP A 263 -7.08 20.25 -19.11
N PRO A 264 -8.30 20.79 -19.32
CA PRO A 264 -9.52 20.24 -18.74
C PRO A 264 -9.88 18.85 -19.29
N ARG A 265 -9.21 18.37 -20.34
CA ARG A 265 -9.40 17.02 -20.91
C ARG A 265 -8.35 16.02 -20.43
N VAL A 266 -7.36 16.46 -19.66
CA VAL A 266 -6.26 15.62 -19.20
C VAL A 266 -6.26 15.58 -17.67
N HIS A 267 -6.33 14.38 -17.13
CA HIS A 267 -6.26 14.11 -15.70
C HIS A 267 -4.96 13.37 -15.35
N ALA A 268 -4.56 13.40 -14.09
CA ALA A 268 -3.51 12.53 -13.58
C ALA A 268 -3.89 11.93 -12.21
N LEU A 269 -3.50 10.69 -11.97
CA LEU A 269 -3.79 9.99 -10.71
C LEU A 269 -2.70 8.97 -10.34
N GLY A 270 -2.71 8.53 -9.09
CA GLY A 270 -1.72 7.63 -8.53
C GLY A 270 -0.40 8.36 -8.25
N GLY A 271 0.68 7.60 -8.15
CA GLY A 271 1.98 8.14 -7.74
C GLY A 271 2.64 9.14 -8.72
N CYS A 272 2.10 9.35 -9.92
CA CYS A 272 2.60 10.39 -10.84
C CYS A 272 1.97 11.76 -10.60
N ALA A 273 0.77 11.81 -10.02
CA ALA A 273 0.11 13.07 -9.67
C ALA A 273 0.80 13.70 -8.45
N GLU A 274 0.86 15.03 -8.41
CA GLU A 274 1.35 15.73 -7.23
C GLU A 274 0.37 15.52 -6.06
N PRO A 275 0.81 14.94 -4.94
CA PRO A 275 -0.04 14.83 -3.76
C PRO A 275 -0.25 16.22 -3.14
N PRO A 276 -1.43 16.47 -2.52
CA PRO A 276 -1.62 17.65 -1.70
C PRO A 276 -0.52 17.78 -0.63
N PRO A 277 -0.16 19.00 -0.21
CA PRO A 277 0.82 19.20 0.86
C PRO A 277 0.48 18.37 2.12
N GLY A 278 1.46 17.64 2.65
CA GLY A 278 1.29 16.81 3.85
C GLY A 278 0.72 15.40 3.62
N VAL A 279 0.36 15.05 2.39
CA VAL A 279 -0.13 13.71 2.02
C VAL A 279 1.02 12.88 1.45
N ALA A 280 1.13 11.63 1.89
CA ALA A 280 2.26 10.76 1.57
C ALA A 280 1.78 9.53 0.80
N GLY A 281 1.83 9.65 -0.54
CA GLY A 281 1.47 8.65 -1.56
C GLY A 281 1.34 7.22 -1.05
N SER A 282 0.15 6.84 -0.61
CA SER A 282 -0.19 5.51 -0.14
C SER A 282 -1.12 4.78 -1.11
N LEU A 283 -1.17 3.45 -1.04
CA LEU A 283 -2.07 2.65 -1.87
C LEU A 283 -3.55 3.03 -1.66
N LEU A 284 -3.90 3.41 -0.43
CA LEU A 284 -5.27 3.84 -0.09
C LEU A 284 -5.63 5.15 -0.78
N GLU A 285 -4.72 6.14 -0.76
CA GLU A 285 -4.90 7.41 -1.46
C GLU A 285 -5.07 7.18 -2.97
N TRP A 286 -4.31 6.26 -3.55
CA TRP A 286 -4.44 5.91 -4.96
C TRP A 286 -5.80 5.32 -5.31
N TRP A 287 -6.39 4.52 -4.41
CA TRP A 287 -7.75 4.04 -4.59
C TRP A 287 -8.76 5.16 -4.48
N GLU A 288 -8.65 6.04 -3.48
CA GLU A 288 -9.54 7.20 -3.31
C GLU A 288 -9.52 8.11 -4.55
N GLN A 289 -8.34 8.38 -5.11
CA GLN A 289 -8.21 9.12 -6.37
C GLN A 289 -8.93 8.42 -7.53
N ALA A 290 -8.82 7.09 -7.62
CA ALA A 290 -9.50 6.32 -8.65
C ALA A 290 -11.03 6.34 -8.49
N GLU A 291 -11.54 6.26 -7.26
CA GLU A 291 -12.98 6.37 -6.96
C GLU A 291 -13.50 7.77 -7.32
N ALA A 292 -12.80 8.83 -6.90
CA ALA A 292 -13.16 10.20 -7.18
C ALA A 292 -13.18 10.49 -8.69
N LEU A 293 -12.14 10.05 -9.42
CA LEU A 293 -12.10 10.26 -10.86
C LEU A 293 -13.17 9.44 -11.60
N ALA A 294 -13.47 8.21 -11.14
CA ALA A 294 -14.56 7.43 -11.73
C ALA A 294 -15.90 8.17 -11.62
N ALA A 295 -16.22 8.73 -10.44
CA ALA A 295 -17.44 9.50 -10.23
C ALA A 295 -17.53 10.73 -11.15
N ILE A 296 -16.42 11.45 -11.33
CA ILE A 296 -16.33 12.60 -12.23
C ILE A 296 -16.59 12.17 -13.68
N LEU A 297 -15.93 11.10 -14.15
CA LEU A 297 -16.03 10.64 -15.54
C LEU A 297 -17.39 10.03 -15.89
N LEU A 298 -18.12 9.49 -14.89
CA LEU A 298 -19.47 8.96 -15.06
C LEU A 298 -20.55 10.04 -14.98
N GLY A 299 -20.19 11.29 -14.64
CA GLY A 299 -21.13 12.42 -14.54
C GLY A 299 -21.90 12.46 -13.22
N SER A 300 -21.48 11.71 -12.20
CA SER A 300 -22.11 11.65 -10.87
C SER A 300 -21.66 12.79 -9.95
N GLY A 301 -21.29 13.95 -10.51
CA GLY A 301 -20.55 15.04 -9.83
C GLY A 301 -21.19 15.65 -8.58
N ASN A 302 -22.46 15.33 -8.30
CA ASN A 302 -23.18 15.80 -7.10
C ASN A 302 -23.13 14.82 -5.91
N ASP A 303 -22.72 13.56 -6.12
CA ASP A 303 -22.54 12.53 -5.08
C ASP A 303 -21.06 12.14 -4.96
N ILE A 304 -20.13 13.07 -5.24
CA ILE A 304 -18.73 12.87 -4.89
C ILE A 304 -18.66 12.95 -3.37
N PRO A 305 -18.41 11.83 -2.64
CA PRO A 305 -18.18 11.95 -1.21
C PRO A 305 -17.03 12.93 -1.03
N PRO A 306 -17.16 13.95 -0.16
CA PRO A 306 -16.08 14.91 0.06
C PRO A 306 -14.82 14.10 0.32
N GLN A 307 -13.77 14.36 -0.47
CA GLN A 307 -12.47 13.79 -0.14
C GLN A 307 -12.24 14.15 1.33
N PRO A 308 -11.91 13.20 2.22
CA PRO A 308 -11.51 13.55 3.56
C PRO A 308 -10.27 14.44 3.44
N HIS A 309 -10.48 15.75 3.44
CA HIS A 309 -9.43 16.74 3.58
C HIS A 309 -8.99 16.67 5.04
N GLY A 310 -8.16 15.67 5.33
CA GLY A 310 -7.72 15.35 6.67
C GLY A 310 -6.47 14.48 6.59
N ALA A 311 -5.37 15.06 7.05
CA ALA A 311 -4.06 14.46 7.10
C ALA A 311 -4.07 12.96 7.48
N GLY A 312 -3.37 12.15 6.68
CA GLY A 312 -2.80 10.86 7.06
C GLY A 312 -3.77 9.77 7.52
N ARG A 313 -4.17 8.91 6.59
CA ARG A 313 -4.81 7.64 6.94
C ARG A 313 -3.76 6.63 7.43
N VAL A 314 -4.24 5.63 8.18
CA VAL A 314 -3.42 4.66 8.92
C VAL A 314 -2.48 3.89 7.98
N LEU A 315 -1.19 4.18 8.09
CA LEU A 315 -0.11 3.40 7.49
C LEU A 315 0.25 2.27 8.45
N ARG A 316 0.13 1.01 8.02
CA ARG A 316 0.61 -0.15 8.77
C ARG A 316 1.82 -0.78 8.09
N ALA A 317 2.84 -1.11 8.87
CA ALA A 317 3.96 -1.91 8.35
C ALA A 317 3.51 -3.35 8.07
N ARG A 318 4.08 -3.95 7.04
CA ARG A 318 3.71 -5.25 6.49
C ARG A 318 4.89 -6.20 6.54
N GLY A 319 4.86 -7.19 7.43
CA GLY A 319 5.96 -8.13 7.58
C GLY A 319 7.23 -7.42 8.10
N ALA A 320 7.69 -7.85 9.27
CA ALA A 320 8.85 -7.33 9.99
C ALA A 320 8.94 -7.91 11.42
N GLY A 321 7.93 -8.67 11.85
CA GLY A 321 7.61 -8.82 13.28
C GLY A 321 7.24 -7.47 13.93
N LEU A 322 6.96 -6.43 13.13
CA LEU A 322 6.61 -5.09 13.59
C LEU A 322 5.12 -4.86 13.47
N GLU A 323 4.45 -4.74 14.60
CA GLU A 323 3.10 -4.19 14.69
C GLU A 323 3.18 -2.66 14.74
N LEU A 324 3.54 -2.05 13.61
CA LEU A 324 3.66 -0.59 13.49
C LEU A 324 2.42 -0.01 12.80
N ALA A 325 1.82 1.02 13.40
CA ALA A 325 0.88 1.92 12.73
C ALA A 325 1.30 3.38 12.88
N SER A 326 1.15 4.15 11.80
CA SER A 326 1.25 5.61 11.79
C SER A 326 -0.07 6.18 11.29
N ILE A 327 -0.69 7.02 12.11
CA ILE A 327 -1.96 7.69 11.84
C ILE A 327 -1.67 9.18 11.69
N GLY A 328 -2.37 9.87 10.80
CA GLY A 328 -2.22 11.29 10.59
C GLY A 328 -0.89 11.71 9.97
N SER A 329 -0.68 13.03 9.98
CA SER A 329 0.57 13.66 9.56
C SER A 329 1.61 13.54 10.68
N PRO A 330 2.81 12.97 10.41
CA PRO A 330 3.89 12.89 11.40
C PRO A 330 4.36 14.26 11.90
N GLU A 331 4.15 15.32 11.12
CA GLU A 331 4.49 16.69 11.51
C GLU A 331 3.74 17.14 12.78
N LEU A 332 2.50 16.67 12.96
CA LEU A 332 1.68 16.93 14.15
C LEU A 332 2.22 16.24 15.41
N LEU A 333 3.09 15.25 15.26
CA LEU A 333 3.75 14.56 16.38
C LEU A 333 5.03 15.27 16.81
N THR A 334 5.46 16.36 16.17
CA THR A 334 6.74 17.01 16.50
C THR A 334 6.73 17.84 17.79
N GLY A 335 5.55 18.16 18.34
CA GLY A 335 5.43 19.03 19.52
C GLY A 335 5.58 20.53 19.22
N LYS A 336 5.57 20.91 17.93
CA LYS A 336 5.69 22.32 17.51
C LYS A 336 4.36 23.09 17.54
N ASP A 337 3.25 22.39 17.44
CA ASP A 337 1.91 22.96 17.51
C ASP A 337 1.43 22.94 18.97
N HIS A 338 1.21 24.13 19.55
CA HIS A 338 0.78 24.29 20.94
C HIS A 338 -0.71 23.96 21.15
N GLU A 339 -1.51 23.90 20.08
CA GLU A 339 -2.92 23.50 20.15
C GLU A 339 -3.10 21.98 20.12
N VAL A 340 -2.00 21.23 20.06
CA VAL A 340 -1.99 19.76 20.02
C VAL A 340 -1.43 19.22 21.32
N GLU A 341 -2.24 18.43 22.01
CA GLU A 341 -1.82 17.67 23.19
C GLU A 341 -1.10 16.38 22.76
N HIS A 342 0.03 16.06 23.40
CA HIS A 342 0.76 14.82 23.12
C HIS A 342 0.71 13.85 24.31
N VAL A 343 0.36 12.60 24.01
CA VAL A 343 0.39 11.49 24.98
C VAL A 343 1.42 10.47 24.51
N THR A 344 2.42 10.16 25.35
CA THR A 344 3.49 9.21 25.00
C THR A 344 3.58 8.08 26.01
N PHE A 345 3.61 6.85 25.52
CA PHE A 345 3.90 5.62 26.25
C PHE A 345 5.10 4.93 25.62
N ASN A 346 6.08 4.50 26.43
CA ASN A 346 7.32 3.90 25.96
C ASN A 346 7.76 2.75 26.87
N ASP A 347 7.65 1.52 26.37
CA ASP A 347 8.13 0.29 27.01
C ASP A 347 9.06 -0.47 26.04
N PRO A 348 10.32 -0.01 25.90
CA PRO A 348 11.24 -0.54 24.90
C PRO A 348 11.65 -1.99 25.18
N LYS A 349 11.66 -2.41 26.45
CA LYS A 349 11.97 -3.80 26.83
C LYS A 349 10.93 -4.78 26.30
N ARG A 350 9.67 -4.37 26.21
CA ARG A 350 8.58 -5.18 25.64
C ARG A 350 8.26 -4.83 24.19
N ARG A 351 9.09 -4.00 23.54
CA ARG A 351 8.88 -3.51 22.16
C ARG A 351 7.56 -2.76 21.95
N ARG A 352 7.07 -2.05 22.98
CA ARG A 352 5.81 -1.29 22.91
C ARG A 352 6.05 0.21 22.95
N TYR A 353 5.38 0.95 22.08
CA TYR A 353 5.45 2.40 22.04
C TYR A 353 4.15 2.99 21.50
N ALA A 354 3.73 4.10 22.07
CA ALA A 354 2.65 4.91 21.54
C ALA A 354 3.00 6.39 21.68
N ARG A 355 2.70 7.16 20.64
CA ARG A 355 2.68 8.62 20.70
C ARG A 355 1.43 9.09 19.99
N LEU A 356 0.57 9.80 20.70
CA LEU A 356 -0.67 10.36 20.20
C LEU A 356 -0.52 11.88 20.10
N ALA A 357 -1.16 12.46 19.10
CA ALA A 357 -1.43 13.89 18.98
C ALA A 357 -2.94 14.08 18.99
N LEU A 358 -3.43 14.86 19.94
CA LEU A 358 -4.85 15.10 20.17
C LEU A 358 -5.16 16.59 20.00
N ARG A 359 -6.31 16.88 19.39
CA ARG A 359 -6.90 18.22 19.38
C ARG A 359 -8.35 18.08 19.82
N GLU A 360 -8.73 18.78 20.88
CA GLU A 360 -10.08 18.67 21.48
C GLU A 360 -10.48 17.21 21.76
N ASP A 361 -9.58 16.43 22.38
CA ASP A 361 -9.72 14.99 22.66
C ASP A 361 -9.83 14.07 21.42
N ARG A 362 -9.71 14.60 20.20
CA ARG A 362 -9.77 13.83 18.95
C ARG A 362 -8.37 13.50 18.45
N LEU A 363 -8.19 12.27 17.97
CA LEU A 363 -6.91 11.84 17.41
C LEU A 363 -6.65 12.52 16.06
N VAL A 364 -5.58 13.31 15.96
CA VAL A 364 -5.16 13.95 14.71
C VAL A 364 -3.90 13.33 14.12
N ALA A 365 -3.07 12.67 14.94
CA ALA A 365 -1.99 11.80 14.49
C ALA A 365 -1.58 10.81 15.59
N ALA A 366 -0.95 9.70 15.18
CA ALA A 366 -0.38 8.72 16.10
C ALA A 366 0.81 7.96 15.51
N THR A 367 1.66 7.44 16.39
CA THR A 367 2.64 6.39 16.11
C THR A 367 2.49 5.31 17.16
N LEU A 368 2.23 4.07 16.74
CA LEU A 368 1.94 2.94 17.62
C LEU A 368 2.80 1.75 17.20
N LEU A 369 3.44 1.09 18.16
CA LEU A 369 4.31 -0.09 17.98
C LEU A 369 3.96 -1.14 19.04
N GLY A 370 3.72 -2.39 18.62
CA GLY A 370 3.50 -3.51 19.54
C GLY A 370 2.24 -3.41 20.39
N LEU A 371 1.20 -2.74 19.87
CA LEU A 371 -0.06 -2.46 20.56
C LEU A 371 -1.23 -2.73 19.59
N PRO A 372 -1.52 -3.98 19.23
CA PRO A 372 -2.41 -4.31 18.12
C PRO A 372 -3.86 -3.85 18.39
N GLU A 373 -4.32 -3.99 19.63
CA GLU A 373 -5.66 -3.55 20.04
C GLU A 373 -5.78 -2.02 20.05
N ALA A 374 -4.80 -1.32 20.60
CA ALA A 374 -4.78 0.15 20.56
C ALA A 374 -4.71 0.65 19.11
N ILE A 375 -3.95 -0.02 18.24
CA ILE A 375 -3.90 0.28 16.80
C ILE A 375 -5.29 0.15 16.19
N ALA A 376 -6.04 -0.92 16.46
CA ALA A 376 -7.40 -1.08 15.95
C ALA A 376 -8.33 0.03 16.45
N THR A 377 -8.41 0.23 17.76
CA THR A 377 -9.29 1.21 18.41
C THR A 377 -8.98 2.65 17.96
N LEU A 378 -7.71 3.05 17.98
CA LEU A 378 -7.30 4.42 17.61
C LEU A 378 -7.45 4.68 16.11
N SER A 379 -7.24 3.67 15.26
CA SER A 379 -7.55 3.79 13.82
C SER A 379 -9.04 4.09 13.61
N GLN A 380 -9.90 3.36 14.31
CA GLN A 380 -11.35 3.55 14.20
C GLN A 380 -11.78 4.94 14.71
N LEU A 381 -11.27 5.37 15.87
CA LEU A 381 -11.61 6.67 16.45
C LEU A 381 -11.17 7.84 15.56
N HIS A 382 -10.01 7.71 14.90
CA HIS A 382 -9.56 8.67 13.91
C HIS A 382 -10.49 8.69 12.68
N ASP A 383 -10.80 7.51 12.13
CA ASP A 383 -11.62 7.40 10.91
C ASP A 383 -13.06 7.86 11.12
N THR A 384 -13.64 7.65 12.31
CA THR A 384 -14.99 8.13 12.66
C THR A 384 -15.00 9.55 13.20
N GLY A 385 -13.81 10.14 13.41
CA GLY A 385 -13.67 11.42 14.08
C GLY A 385 -14.41 11.41 15.41
N MET A 386 -14.20 10.40 16.26
CA MET A 386 -14.74 10.33 17.62
C MET A 386 -13.67 10.75 18.64
N PRO A 387 -14.07 11.29 19.82
CA PRO A 387 -13.10 11.61 20.87
C PRO A 387 -12.49 10.31 21.40
N VAL A 388 -11.19 10.35 21.70
CA VAL A 388 -10.52 9.29 22.43
C VAL A 388 -11.11 9.26 23.86
N PRO A 389 -11.20 8.12 24.55
CA PRO A 389 -11.62 8.06 25.96
C PRO A 389 -10.64 8.76 26.91
N SER A 390 -11.13 9.48 27.93
CA SER A 390 -10.30 10.31 28.83
C SER A 390 -9.17 9.54 29.52
N ASP A 391 -9.37 8.26 29.86
CA ASP A 391 -8.28 7.39 30.30
C ASP A 391 -7.47 6.87 29.09
N ARG A 392 -6.50 7.69 28.68
CA ARG A 392 -5.61 7.42 27.55
C ARG A 392 -4.73 6.19 27.78
N LEU A 393 -4.28 5.98 29.02
CA LEU A 393 -3.41 4.86 29.35
C LEU A 393 -4.18 3.54 29.33
N ALA A 394 -5.41 3.51 29.85
CA ALA A 394 -6.26 2.35 29.73
C ALA A 394 -6.58 2.03 28.27
N THR A 395 -6.84 3.05 27.45
CA THR A 395 -7.05 2.89 25.99
C THR A 395 -5.81 2.29 25.31
N LEU A 396 -4.60 2.76 25.65
CA LEU A 396 -3.35 2.27 25.05
C LEU A 396 -2.97 0.86 25.49
N LEU A 397 -3.28 0.51 26.73
CA LEU A 397 -2.91 -0.77 27.35
C LEU A 397 -4.03 -1.81 27.29
N ASP A 398 -5.16 -1.46 26.67
CA ASP A 398 -6.39 -2.27 26.66
C ASP A 398 -6.81 -2.72 28.07
N LEU A 399 -6.70 -1.81 29.04
CA LEU A 399 -7.11 -2.08 30.41
C LEU A 399 -8.63 -1.89 30.53
N PRO A 400 -9.34 -2.76 31.27
CA PRO A 400 -10.74 -2.54 31.55
C PRO A 400 -10.92 -1.25 32.33
N THR A 401 -11.47 -0.22 31.68
CA THR A 401 -11.84 1.03 32.32
C THR A 401 -13.02 0.79 33.25
N GLY A 402 -12.79 0.83 34.55
CA GLY A 402 -13.84 0.75 35.57
C GLY A 402 -14.82 1.91 35.42
N PHE A 403 -16.09 1.57 35.20
CA PHE A 403 -17.27 2.45 35.10
C PHE A 403 -17.34 3.39 33.88
N GLY A 404 -17.97 2.91 32.80
CA GLY A 404 -18.52 3.80 31.77
C GLY A 404 -18.70 3.16 30.39
N THR A 405 -19.90 2.64 30.15
CA THR A 405 -20.45 2.10 28.89
C THR A 405 -19.63 1.02 28.19
N ALA A 406 -20.16 -0.20 28.19
CA ALA A 406 -19.85 -1.21 27.18
C ALA A 406 -19.83 -0.52 25.82
N GLY A 407 -18.65 -0.39 25.23
CA GLY A 407 -18.49 0.11 23.88
C GLY A 407 -19.43 -0.71 23.00
N SER A 408 -20.38 -0.04 22.34
CA SER A 408 -21.25 -0.71 21.39
C SER A 408 -20.33 -1.36 20.36
N VAL A 409 -20.21 -2.69 20.40
CA VAL A 409 -19.59 -3.45 19.32
C VAL A 409 -20.28 -2.97 18.04
N PRO A 410 -19.55 -2.43 17.05
CA PRO A 410 -20.17 -2.01 15.81
C PRO A 410 -21.01 -3.17 15.28
N ALA A 411 -22.25 -2.90 14.88
CA ALA A 411 -23.16 -3.94 14.38
C ALA A 411 -22.55 -4.76 13.23
N ASP A 412 -21.54 -4.19 12.56
CA ASP A 412 -20.74 -4.85 11.53
C ASP A 412 -19.27 -4.39 11.56
N PRO A 413 -18.35 -5.14 12.22
CA PRO A 413 -16.95 -4.73 12.32
C PRO A 413 -16.23 -4.82 10.96
N VAL A 414 -15.39 -3.83 10.66
CA VAL A 414 -14.49 -3.83 9.50
C VAL A 414 -13.33 -4.80 9.74
N LEU A 415 -13.23 -5.85 8.91
CA LEU A 415 -12.14 -6.83 9.01
C LEU A 415 -10.95 -6.46 8.12
N CYS A 416 -11.21 -5.99 6.90
CA CYS A 416 -10.18 -5.49 6.00
C CYS A 416 -10.21 -3.96 5.96
N HIS A 417 -9.38 -3.32 6.76
CA HIS A 417 -9.35 -1.85 6.85
C HIS A 417 -8.85 -1.19 5.56
N CYS A 418 -7.89 -1.80 4.86
CA CYS A 418 -7.36 -1.23 3.61
C CYS A 418 -8.37 -1.24 2.46
N ASN A 419 -9.21 -2.27 2.37
CA ASN A 419 -10.25 -2.36 1.33
C ASN A 419 -11.65 -2.00 1.85
N ASN A 420 -11.73 -1.51 3.10
CA ASN A 420 -12.95 -1.21 3.83
C ASN A 420 -14.00 -2.34 3.75
N VAL A 421 -13.57 -3.59 3.97
CA VAL A 421 -14.44 -4.77 3.89
C VAL A 421 -14.89 -5.17 5.28
N SER A 422 -16.19 -5.17 5.50
CA SER A 422 -16.81 -5.57 6.75
C SER A 422 -17.02 -7.08 6.87
N ARG A 423 -17.28 -7.54 8.11
CA ARG A 423 -17.62 -8.94 8.38
C ARG A 423 -18.88 -9.35 7.63
N SER A 424 -19.90 -8.50 7.55
CA SER A 424 -21.14 -8.79 6.82
C SER A 424 -20.89 -8.94 5.33
N THR A 425 -20.06 -8.06 4.74
CA THR A 425 -19.68 -8.13 3.32
C THR A 425 -18.99 -9.47 3.00
N LEU A 426 -18.04 -9.89 3.83
CA LEU A 426 -17.38 -11.19 3.68
C LEU A 426 -18.32 -12.37 3.88
N THR A 427 -19.24 -12.27 4.85
CA THR A 427 -20.22 -13.32 5.11
C THR A 427 -21.22 -13.46 3.96
N ALA A 428 -21.67 -12.36 3.37
CA ALA A 428 -22.54 -12.36 2.20
C ALA A 428 -21.84 -13.00 0.99
N ALA A 429 -20.61 -12.55 0.67
CA ALA A 429 -19.83 -13.13 -0.42
C ALA A 429 -19.57 -14.64 -0.22
N TYR A 430 -19.29 -15.08 1.02
CA TYR A 430 -19.14 -16.49 1.33
C TYR A 430 -20.43 -17.26 1.01
N ARG A 431 -21.58 -16.74 1.44
CA ARG A 431 -22.90 -17.35 1.19
C ARG A 431 -23.25 -17.43 -0.29
N ASP A 432 -22.83 -16.44 -1.07
CA ASP A 432 -23.03 -16.37 -2.53
C ASP A 432 -22.06 -17.27 -3.33
N GLY A 433 -21.18 -18.02 -2.65
CA GLY A 433 -20.38 -19.08 -3.28
C GLY A 433 -18.86 -18.92 -3.17
N ALA A 434 -18.36 -17.81 -2.62
CA ALA A 434 -16.93 -17.63 -2.38
C ALA A 434 -16.48 -18.43 -1.14
N ARG A 435 -16.32 -19.75 -1.28
CA ARG A 435 -16.14 -20.71 -0.17
C ARG A 435 -14.71 -20.84 0.39
N ASP A 436 -13.77 -20.06 -0.11
CA ASP A 436 -12.39 -20.03 0.38
C ASP A 436 -11.82 -18.61 0.39
N VAL A 437 -10.64 -18.45 1.00
CA VAL A 437 -9.98 -17.13 1.13
C VAL A 437 -9.66 -16.53 -0.25
N ALA A 438 -9.30 -17.34 -1.24
CA ALA A 438 -8.96 -16.85 -2.57
C ALA A 438 -10.20 -16.32 -3.31
N ALA A 439 -11.32 -17.04 -3.24
CA ALA A 439 -12.59 -16.63 -3.78
C ALA A 439 -13.15 -15.40 -3.04
N LEU A 440 -13.03 -15.34 -1.71
CA LEU A 440 -13.41 -14.16 -0.93
C LEU A 440 -12.57 -12.95 -1.31
N ALA A 441 -11.26 -13.14 -1.51
CA ALA A 441 -10.37 -12.10 -1.99
C ALA A 441 -10.74 -11.64 -3.40
N ALA A 442 -11.14 -12.55 -4.30
CA ALA A 442 -11.58 -12.20 -5.65
C ALA A 442 -12.86 -11.36 -5.65
N VAL A 443 -13.84 -11.69 -4.80
CA VAL A 443 -15.15 -11.02 -4.78
C VAL A 443 -15.14 -9.75 -3.94
N THR A 444 -14.54 -9.79 -2.75
CA THR A 444 -14.60 -8.68 -1.77
C THR A 444 -13.34 -7.84 -1.73
N ARG A 445 -12.24 -8.33 -2.32
CA ARG A 445 -10.89 -7.77 -2.19
C ARG A 445 -10.34 -7.78 -0.77
N ALA A 446 -10.98 -8.44 0.20
CA ALA A 446 -10.30 -8.62 1.49
C ALA A 446 -8.98 -9.37 1.27
N THR A 447 -7.97 -9.09 2.11
CA THR A 447 -6.59 -9.62 2.02
C THR A 447 -5.74 -9.08 0.86
N THR A 448 -6.34 -8.52 -0.19
CA THR A 448 -5.61 -8.03 -1.38
C THR A 448 -5.00 -6.64 -1.21
N GLY A 449 -5.10 -6.01 -0.03
CA GLY A 449 -4.51 -4.71 0.30
C GLY A 449 -3.17 -4.84 1.01
N CYS A 450 -3.12 -4.59 2.32
CA CYS A 450 -1.90 -4.76 3.12
C CYS A 450 -1.63 -6.21 3.58
N GLY A 451 -2.58 -7.14 3.37
CA GLY A 451 -2.48 -8.52 3.83
C GLY A 451 -2.71 -8.74 5.34
N SER A 452 -2.78 -7.69 6.18
CA SER A 452 -2.87 -7.86 7.65
C SER A 452 -4.14 -8.58 8.12
N CYS A 453 -5.23 -8.49 7.36
CA CYS A 453 -6.50 -9.15 7.68
C CYS A 453 -6.56 -10.63 7.27
N THR A 454 -5.53 -11.19 6.62
CA THR A 454 -5.56 -12.56 6.07
C THR A 454 -5.88 -13.63 7.12
N GLY A 455 -5.33 -13.49 8.34
CA GLY A 455 -5.63 -14.40 9.45
C GLY A 455 -7.11 -14.35 9.85
N ALA A 456 -7.63 -13.15 10.11
CA ALA A 456 -9.04 -12.94 10.49
C ALA A 456 -10.02 -13.41 9.40
N VAL A 457 -9.69 -13.19 8.12
CA VAL A 457 -10.51 -13.69 6.99
C VAL A 457 -10.50 -15.21 6.93
N ARG A 458 -9.34 -15.85 7.16
CA ARG A 458 -9.24 -17.31 7.21
C ARG A 458 -10.05 -17.90 8.37
N GLU A 459 -9.98 -17.28 9.54
CA GLU A 459 -10.76 -17.68 10.71
C GLU A 459 -12.26 -17.55 10.47
N LEU A 460 -12.70 -16.41 9.91
CA LEU A 460 -14.11 -16.20 9.51
C LEU A 460 -14.55 -17.29 8.53
N CYS A 461 -13.76 -17.56 7.49
CA CYS A 461 -14.03 -18.59 6.50
C CYS A 461 -14.19 -19.97 7.16
N GLY A 462 -13.30 -20.32 8.09
CA GLY A 462 -13.39 -21.56 8.87
C GLY A 462 -14.67 -21.63 9.72
N SER A 463 -15.02 -20.54 10.42
CA SER A 463 -16.24 -20.48 11.25
C SER A 463 -17.52 -20.63 10.43
N LEU A 464 -17.56 -20.05 9.22
CA LEU A 464 -18.71 -20.16 8.32
C LEU A 464 -18.81 -21.56 7.71
N ALA A 465 -17.68 -22.22 7.43
CA ALA A 465 -17.68 -23.60 6.97
C ALA A 465 -18.32 -24.55 7.99
N VAL A 466 -17.92 -24.47 9.27
CA VAL A 466 -18.50 -25.30 10.35
C VAL A 466 -20.01 -25.04 10.53
N SER A 467 -20.43 -23.78 10.50
CA SER A 467 -21.85 -23.39 10.61
C SER A 467 -22.72 -23.88 9.44
N THR A 468 -22.12 -24.17 8.28
CA THR A 468 -22.84 -24.71 7.12
C THR A 468 -23.03 -26.23 7.22
N THR A 469 -22.11 -26.94 7.90
CA THR A 469 -22.13 -28.40 8.04
C THR A 469 -23.10 -28.91 9.13
N GLU A 470 -23.45 -28.06 10.11
CA GLU A 470 -24.40 -28.41 11.18
C GLU A 470 -25.89 -28.33 10.78
N ARG A 471 -26.21 -27.89 9.55
CA ARG A 471 -27.58 -27.97 8.99
C ARG A 471 -27.76 -29.22 8.13
N VAL A 472 -27.68 -30.39 8.74
CA VAL A 472 -28.31 -31.61 8.17
C VAL A 472 -29.68 -31.74 8.83
N PRO A 473 -30.81 -31.75 8.10
CA PRO A 473 -32.10 -32.02 8.71
C PRO A 473 -32.11 -33.47 9.16
N SER A 474 -32.14 -33.72 10.46
CA SER A 474 -32.48 -35.03 11.00
C SER A 474 -33.96 -35.29 10.71
N GLY A 475 -34.23 -35.95 9.60
CA GLY A 475 -35.51 -36.61 9.38
C GLY A 475 -35.67 -37.70 10.43
N THR A 476 -36.72 -37.59 11.24
CA THR A 476 -37.30 -38.71 11.96
C THR A 476 -38.79 -38.71 11.69
N ASP A 477 -39.21 -39.73 10.96
CA ASP A 477 -40.58 -40.18 10.72
C ASP A 477 -41.39 -40.30 12.02
N SER A 478 -42.69 -39.99 11.91
CA SER A 478 -43.75 -40.90 12.37
C SER A 478 -45.06 -40.55 11.65
N PRO A 479 -45.71 -41.50 10.96
CA PRO A 479 -47.05 -41.32 10.42
C PRO A 479 -48.10 -41.63 11.50
N GLU A 480 -49.13 -40.78 11.53
CA GLU A 480 -50.33 -40.90 12.36
C GLU A 480 -51.13 -42.17 12.00
N GLN A 481 -51.58 -42.90 13.02
CA GLN A 481 -52.68 -43.85 12.96
C GLN A 481 -53.94 -43.21 13.55
N GLU A 482 -55.05 -43.27 12.80
CA GLU A 482 -56.48 -43.41 13.19
C GLU A 482 -57.30 -42.96 11.95
N GLY A 483 -58.30 -43.64 11.39
CA GLY A 483 -59.18 -44.73 11.81
C GLY A 483 -60.64 -44.36 11.47
N ALA A 484 -61.32 -45.17 10.64
CA ALA A 484 -62.76 -45.13 10.25
C ALA A 484 -63.20 -43.89 9.41
N GLU A 485 -63.99 -43.98 8.33
CA GLU A 485 -65.13 -44.85 7.97
C GLU A 485 -65.10 -45.29 6.49
#